data_AF-A0A9K3D202-F1
#
_entry.id   AF-A0A9K3D202-F1
#
_cell.length_a   1.000
_cell.length_b   1.000
_cell.length_c   1.000
_cell.angle_alpha   90.00
_cell.angle_beta   90.00
_cell.angle_gamma   90.00
#
_symmetry.space_group_name_H-M   'P 1'
#
loop_
_entity.id
_entity.type
_entity.pdbx_description
1 polymer ?
#
loop_
_entity_poly.entity_id
_entity_poly.type
_entity_poly.pdbx_seq_one_letter_code
_entity_poly.pdbx_strand_id
1 'polypeptide(L)'
;MSERGQSLTAVRDDSEEPLLDEEAVAVILATRHSQKKAANLASLKADCGDSIAQSLQTRFVSIVDTMGALSASGDTHDAICTGKGALCIGGCSDKDVAPVHLALSELYHNVGDLGGAIAHLQALYLMLLRQKDNKGASSLPTLASVGERLCTLLMATSRHHSLQGDHESARSAVVEVLRLSVTHSLPMSLDVDLQLILCLGRQNDSDAAIAAHCHDRAMDQSLSARHRATLLRVAASYEHKLGLTMRYLRDVHDAHDLCPSTDTLWVGASEKADLGLFVTRGIAYAASHVGLGQHQEGRECAERVLAVVPREGTLLCLRGVCLAALGDYVSAGESLALAIECLEEKKREREGEGEGEGEGEGETWSGTEASASVMSVTECRQILAIVQYRHALQELQEGRTPQALELVERAIHVSKIPSILIGAGDIYKESGRRDRAAQLYLDSLCSITSLSHDEFAPPSVIPLPGSCVFAPPARPDGSEPLPHLASLSDTDREIAWASATRLSILLFDRGTELTDQGRLDAAARVLTQSTLLNSKVPDYYATLAGVHLQRNSLGEALTACQYALHLSAECEEARRLYNIITSG
;
A
#
# COMPACT_ATOMS: atom_id res chain seq x y z
N MET A 1 -42.06 -44.71 34.92
CA MET A 1 -40.72 -45.18 34.55
C MET A 1 -40.00 -43.97 33.95
N SER A 2 -39.54 -43.06 34.80
CA SER A 2 -38.23 -43.05 35.49
C SER A 2 -37.11 -42.76 34.49
N GLU A 3 -36.25 -41.76 34.65
CA GLU A 3 -35.82 -41.09 35.89
C GLU A 3 -35.24 -39.70 35.58
N ARG A 4 -35.88 -38.66 36.13
CA ARG A 4 -35.21 -37.45 36.61
C ARG A 4 -34.99 -37.68 38.11
N GLY A 5 -33.77 -37.44 38.59
CA GLY A 5 -33.52 -37.18 40.01
C GLY A 5 -32.55 -38.17 40.67
N GLN A 6 -31.44 -37.61 41.15
CA GLN A 6 -30.73 -37.87 42.42
C GLN A 6 -29.54 -36.88 42.40
N SER A 7 -29.50 -35.83 43.23
CA SER A 7 -29.32 -35.82 44.69
C SER A 7 -28.09 -36.61 45.12
N LEU A 8 -27.07 -35.90 45.64
CA LEU A 8 -26.14 -36.29 46.72
C LEU A 8 -25.25 -35.05 46.96
N THR A 9 -25.57 -34.26 47.99
CA THR A 9 -25.05 -34.30 49.37
C THR A 9 -23.83 -33.42 49.59
N ALA A 10 -24.00 -32.55 50.57
CA ALA A 10 -23.03 -31.66 51.17
C ALA A 10 -21.72 -32.35 51.54
N VAL A 11 -20.62 -31.71 51.14
CA VAL A 11 -19.38 -31.67 51.92
C VAL A 11 -19.17 -30.20 52.25
N ARG A 12 -19.27 -29.88 53.54
CA ARG A 12 -18.76 -28.65 54.13
C ARG A 12 -17.25 -28.69 53.98
N ASP A 13 -16.68 -27.66 53.37
CA ASP A 13 -15.30 -27.28 53.64
C ASP A 13 -15.30 -25.78 53.96
N ASP A 14 -14.86 -25.46 55.17
CA ASP A 14 -14.70 -24.12 55.68
C ASP A 14 -13.43 -23.52 55.06
N SER A 15 -13.59 -22.65 54.06
CA SER A 15 -12.52 -21.74 53.64
C SER A 15 -13.09 -20.33 53.58
N GLU A 16 -12.66 -19.51 54.53
CA GLU A 16 -12.97 -18.09 54.68
C GLU A 16 -12.69 -17.35 53.36
N GLU A 17 -13.76 -16.91 52.68
CA GLU A 17 -13.66 -15.89 51.63
C GLU A 17 -13.29 -14.55 52.29
N PRO A 18 -12.32 -13.78 51.75
CA PRO A 18 -12.09 -12.43 52.23
C PRO A 18 -13.25 -11.57 51.72
N LEU A 19 -14.15 -11.21 52.64
CA LEU A 19 -15.14 -10.15 52.45
C LEU A 19 -14.42 -8.90 51.93
N LEU A 20 -14.70 -8.53 50.68
CA LEU A 20 -14.35 -7.22 50.15
C LEU A 20 -14.92 -6.17 51.10
N ASP A 21 -14.04 -5.28 51.57
CA ASP A 21 -14.37 -4.18 52.46
C ASP A 21 -15.56 -3.38 51.90
N GLU A 22 -16.60 -3.16 52.71
CA GLU A 22 -17.80 -2.40 52.31
C GLU A 22 -17.42 -0.99 51.82
N GLU A 23 -16.26 -0.47 52.22
CA GLU A 23 -15.69 0.77 51.70
C GLU A 23 -15.22 0.69 50.23
N ALA A 24 -14.69 -0.45 49.77
CA ALA A 24 -14.26 -0.62 48.38
C ALA A 24 -15.46 -0.68 47.41
N VAL A 25 -16.54 -1.34 47.83
CA VAL A 25 -17.82 -1.39 47.09
C VAL A 25 -18.47 0.01 47.05
N ALA A 26 -18.37 0.78 48.12
CA ALA A 26 -18.85 2.17 48.17
C ALA A 26 -18.08 3.11 47.22
N VAL A 27 -16.78 2.89 47.01
CA VAL A 27 -15.95 3.67 46.07
C VAL A 27 -16.29 3.34 44.60
N ILE A 28 -16.58 2.07 44.29
CA ILE A 28 -17.00 1.61 42.96
C ILE A 28 -18.42 2.13 42.61
N LEU A 29 -19.32 2.19 43.59
CA LEU A 29 -20.66 2.76 43.41
C LEU A 29 -20.66 4.30 43.35
N ALA A 30 -19.73 4.97 44.05
CA ALA A 30 -19.59 6.42 44.01
C ALA A 30 -19.01 6.94 42.68
N THR A 31 -18.12 6.19 42.04
CA THR A 31 -17.51 6.55 40.73
C THR A 31 -18.52 6.50 39.57
N ARG A 32 -19.61 5.73 39.70
CA ARG A 32 -20.69 5.66 38.69
C ARG A 32 -21.60 6.91 38.67
N HIS A 33 -21.51 7.79 39.67
CA HIS A 33 -22.49 8.88 39.86
C HIS A 33 -21.93 10.32 39.80
N SER A 34 -20.64 10.54 39.49
CA SER A 34 -20.01 11.86 39.63
C SER A 34 -19.57 12.52 38.31
N GLN A 35 -20.51 13.08 37.55
CA GLN A 35 -20.21 14.17 36.58
C GLN A 35 -20.71 15.55 37.06
N LYS A 36 -21.42 15.63 38.20
CA LYS A 36 -22.12 16.86 38.63
C LYS A 36 -21.53 17.58 39.86
N LYS A 37 -20.30 17.25 40.30
CA LYS A 37 -19.72 17.78 41.56
C LYS A 37 -18.29 18.33 41.48
N ALA A 38 -17.83 18.76 40.30
CA ALA A 38 -16.51 19.37 40.15
C ALA A 38 -16.38 20.76 40.85
N ALA A 39 -17.49 21.50 41.03
CA ALA A 39 -17.47 22.85 41.60
C ALA A 39 -17.27 22.90 43.14
N ASN A 40 -17.59 21.83 43.87
CA ASN A 40 -17.49 21.81 45.34
C ASN A 40 -16.13 21.34 45.87
N LEU A 41 -15.25 20.82 45.00
CA LEU A 41 -13.93 20.32 45.41
C LEU A 41 -12.89 21.44 45.53
N ALA A 42 -13.06 22.54 44.78
CA ALA A 42 -12.11 23.66 44.77
C ALA A 42 -12.12 24.47 46.08
N SER A 43 -13.26 24.54 46.78
CA SER A 43 -13.37 25.25 48.07
C SER A 43 -12.86 24.45 49.27
N LEU A 44 -12.79 23.12 49.17
CA LEU A 44 -12.26 22.23 50.23
C LEU A 44 -10.73 22.14 50.23
N LYS A 45 -10.07 22.61 49.17
CA LYS A 45 -8.61 22.54 48.99
C LYS A 45 -7.84 23.57 49.82
N ALA A 46 -8.51 24.62 50.32
CA ALA A 46 -7.88 25.70 51.07
C ALA A 46 -7.63 25.39 52.55
N ASP A 47 -8.39 24.46 53.15
CA ASP A 47 -8.40 24.29 54.61
C ASP A 47 -7.80 22.95 55.13
N CYS A 48 -7.43 22.01 54.25
CA CYS A 48 -6.99 20.65 54.64
C CYS A 48 -5.78 20.09 53.86
N GLY A 49 -4.95 20.98 53.30
CA GLY A 49 -4.03 20.71 52.18
C GLY A 49 -3.16 19.45 52.26
N ASP A 50 -2.47 19.20 53.38
CA ASP A 50 -1.44 18.15 53.44
C ASP A 50 -1.98 16.77 53.82
N SER A 51 -3.00 16.70 54.67
CA SER A 51 -3.60 15.44 55.14
C SER A 51 -4.42 14.73 54.05
N ILE A 52 -5.17 15.52 53.26
CA ILE A 52 -5.94 14.98 52.12
C ILE A 52 -5.00 14.56 51.00
N ALA A 53 -3.90 15.30 50.74
CA ALA A 53 -2.92 14.93 49.74
C ALA A 53 -2.22 13.60 50.08
N GLN A 54 -1.81 13.38 51.33
CA GLN A 54 -1.23 12.10 51.78
C GLN A 54 -2.24 10.95 51.72
N SER A 55 -3.51 11.19 52.08
CA SER A 55 -4.57 10.19 52.00
C SER A 55 -4.86 9.78 50.55
N LEU A 56 -4.91 10.75 49.63
CA LEU A 56 -5.07 10.49 48.20
C LEU A 56 -3.86 9.73 47.63
N GLN A 57 -2.63 10.13 47.99
CA GLN A 57 -1.43 9.44 47.53
C GLN A 57 -1.38 7.97 47.96
N THR A 58 -1.75 7.69 49.21
CA THR A 58 -1.84 6.31 49.75
C THR A 58 -2.90 5.50 48.99
N ARG A 59 -4.02 6.12 48.64
CA ARG A 59 -5.08 5.49 47.83
C ARG A 59 -4.65 5.20 46.39
N PHE A 60 -3.82 6.03 45.78
CA PHE A 60 -3.35 5.79 44.42
C PHE A 60 -2.40 4.59 44.30
N VAL A 61 -1.49 4.42 45.29
CA VAL A 61 -0.65 3.22 45.36
C VAL A 61 -1.53 1.97 45.48
N SER A 62 -2.50 2.00 46.38
CA SER A 62 -3.48 0.90 46.53
C SER A 62 -4.29 0.63 45.27
N ILE A 63 -4.65 1.64 44.48
CA ILE A 63 -5.36 1.48 43.21
C ILE A 63 -4.50 0.75 42.17
N VAL A 64 -3.21 1.10 42.04
CA VAL A 64 -2.31 0.43 41.10
C VAL A 64 -2.10 -1.03 41.50
N ASP A 65 -1.94 -1.30 42.79
CA ASP A 65 -1.85 -2.66 43.32
C ASP A 65 -3.14 -3.46 43.06
N THR A 66 -4.31 -2.80 43.22
CA THR A 66 -5.62 -3.39 42.92
C THR A 66 -5.77 -3.70 41.43
N MET A 67 -5.33 -2.81 40.55
CA MET A 67 -5.31 -3.05 39.10
C MET A 67 -4.40 -4.23 38.75
N GLY A 68 -3.23 -4.35 39.41
CA GLY A 68 -2.33 -5.49 39.24
C GLY A 68 -2.96 -6.81 39.70
N ALA A 69 -3.63 -6.81 40.86
CA ALA A 69 -4.34 -7.98 41.38
C ALA A 69 -5.49 -8.43 40.46
N LEU A 70 -6.31 -7.50 39.99
CA LEU A 70 -7.40 -7.76 39.03
C LEU A 70 -6.86 -8.26 37.68
N SER A 71 -5.73 -7.71 37.21
CA SER A 71 -5.08 -8.22 36.00
C SER A 71 -4.59 -9.66 36.17
N ALA A 72 -4.04 -9.99 37.35
CA ALA A 72 -3.51 -11.31 37.66
C ALA A 72 -4.62 -12.36 37.83
N SER A 73 -5.82 -11.97 38.26
CA SER A 73 -7.00 -12.86 38.30
C SER A 73 -7.66 -13.08 36.94
N GLY A 74 -7.24 -12.34 35.90
CA GLY A 74 -7.84 -12.38 34.56
C GLY A 74 -8.98 -11.37 34.35
N ASP A 75 -9.34 -10.57 35.36
CA ASP A 75 -10.40 -9.56 35.33
C ASP A 75 -9.93 -8.24 34.69
N THR A 76 -9.38 -8.34 33.48
CA THR A 76 -8.75 -7.22 32.75
C THR A 76 -9.70 -6.04 32.51
N HIS A 77 -10.99 -6.31 32.29
CA HIS A 77 -12.02 -5.26 32.13
C HIS A 77 -12.19 -4.43 33.40
N ASP A 78 -12.25 -5.08 34.56
CA ASP A 78 -12.46 -4.39 35.83
C ASP A 78 -11.19 -3.65 36.28
N ALA A 79 -10.01 -4.19 35.96
CA ALA A 79 -8.74 -3.48 36.09
C ALA A 79 -8.72 -2.18 35.24
N ILE A 80 -9.19 -2.24 33.99
CA ILE A 80 -9.28 -1.08 33.09
C ILE A 80 -10.30 -0.05 33.63
N CYS A 81 -11.48 -0.49 34.06
CA CYS A 81 -12.50 0.38 34.65
C CYS A 81 -11.99 1.07 35.91
N THR A 82 -11.27 0.34 36.76
CA THR A 82 -10.66 0.86 38.00
C THR A 82 -9.62 1.94 37.68
N GLY A 83 -8.72 1.69 36.74
CA GLY A 83 -7.73 2.69 36.32
C GLY A 83 -8.36 3.94 35.69
N LYS A 84 -9.38 3.78 34.83
CA LYS A 84 -10.15 4.91 34.26
C LYS A 84 -10.85 5.72 35.35
N GLY A 85 -11.43 5.05 36.35
CA GLY A 85 -12.04 5.69 37.51
C GLY A 85 -11.02 6.52 38.29
N ALA A 86 -9.82 5.99 38.51
CA ALA A 86 -8.73 6.69 39.19
C ALA A 86 -8.28 7.95 38.45
N LEU A 87 -8.16 7.91 37.11
CA LEU A 87 -7.83 9.09 36.30
C LEU A 87 -8.93 10.19 36.36
N CYS A 88 -10.20 9.80 36.59
CA CYS A 88 -11.31 10.76 36.71
C CYS A 88 -11.33 11.49 38.07
N ILE A 89 -10.66 10.96 39.09
CA ILE A 89 -10.55 11.59 40.42
C ILE A 89 -9.54 12.74 40.30
N GLY A 90 -10.00 13.92 39.86
CA GLY A 90 -9.16 15.09 39.65
C GLY A 90 -8.47 15.58 40.93
N GLY A 91 -7.31 16.24 40.77
CA GLY A 91 -6.57 16.89 41.87
C GLY A 91 -5.23 16.24 42.24
N CYS A 92 -4.86 15.15 41.57
CA CYS A 92 -3.63 14.40 41.80
C CYS A 92 -2.42 15.07 41.15
N SER A 93 -1.24 14.86 41.73
CA SER A 93 -0.01 15.34 41.12
C SER A 93 0.37 14.45 39.93
N ASP A 94 1.08 15.01 38.95
CA ASP A 94 1.56 14.24 37.80
C ASP A 94 2.40 13.01 38.22
N LYS A 95 3.01 13.02 39.42
CA LYS A 95 3.75 11.87 39.97
C LYS A 95 2.83 10.69 40.34
N ASP A 96 1.62 10.96 40.80
CA ASP A 96 0.67 9.94 41.27
C ASP A 96 -0.12 9.33 40.11
N VAL A 97 -0.32 10.09 39.04
CA VAL A 97 -1.10 9.68 37.86
C VAL A 97 -0.25 8.88 36.85
N ALA A 98 1.07 9.08 36.86
CA ALA A 98 1.98 8.40 35.93
C ALA A 98 1.95 6.85 36.01
N PRO A 99 1.99 6.21 37.20
CA PRO A 99 1.85 4.75 37.32
C PRO A 99 0.51 4.22 36.79
N VAL A 100 -0.58 4.99 36.94
CA VAL A 100 -1.91 4.60 36.46
C VAL A 100 -1.97 4.58 34.93
N HIS A 101 -1.39 5.58 34.25
CA HIS A 101 -1.27 5.57 32.79
C HIS A 101 -0.43 4.40 32.29
N LEU A 102 0.68 4.08 32.98
CA LEU A 102 1.52 2.94 32.61
C LEU A 102 0.76 1.62 32.75
N ALA A 103 0.10 1.39 33.87
CA ALA A 103 -0.69 0.19 34.12
C ALA A 103 -1.87 0.05 33.13
N LEU A 104 -2.57 1.15 32.83
CA LEU A 104 -3.61 1.14 31.81
C LEU A 104 -3.07 0.79 30.43
N SER A 105 -1.89 1.31 30.06
CA SER A 105 -1.30 0.99 28.75
C SER A 105 -0.98 -0.50 28.58
N GLU A 106 -0.48 -1.15 29.63
CA GLU A 106 -0.21 -2.59 29.64
C GLU A 106 -1.51 -3.40 29.57
N LEU A 107 -2.54 -3.01 30.33
CA LEU A 107 -3.85 -3.64 30.30
C LEU A 107 -4.50 -3.56 28.91
N TYR A 108 -4.49 -2.39 28.27
CA TYR A 108 -5.01 -2.22 26.92
C TYR A 108 -4.23 -3.03 25.88
N HIS A 109 -2.90 -3.10 26.02
CA HIS A 109 -2.07 -3.93 25.15
C HIS A 109 -2.43 -5.41 25.28
N ASN A 110 -2.61 -5.91 26.50
CA ASN A 110 -2.94 -7.31 26.78
C ASN A 110 -4.31 -7.73 26.22
N VAL A 111 -5.28 -6.82 26.14
CA VAL A 111 -6.60 -7.09 25.52
C VAL A 111 -6.63 -6.83 24.00
N GLY A 112 -5.50 -6.46 23.40
CA GLY A 112 -5.38 -6.19 21.96
C GLY A 112 -5.89 -4.81 21.51
N ASP A 113 -6.29 -3.92 22.44
CA ASP A 113 -6.68 -2.54 22.12
C ASP A 113 -5.45 -1.63 22.05
N LEU A 114 -4.76 -1.70 20.92
CA LEU A 114 -3.55 -0.92 20.65
C LEU A 114 -3.81 0.61 20.70
N GLY A 115 -5.00 1.06 20.31
CA GLY A 115 -5.39 2.47 20.35
C GLY A 115 -5.48 3.02 21.77
N GLY A 116 -6.12 2.26 22.67
CA GLY A 116 -6.15 2.56 24.10
C GLY A 116 -4.75 2.59 24.72
N ALA A 117 -3.91 1.61 24.38
CA ALA A 117 -2.54 1.52 24.88
C ALA A 117 -1.68 2.74 24.48
N ILE A 118 -1.73 3.12 23.20
CA ILE A 118 -1.01 4.29 22.66
C ILE A 118 -1.48 5.58 23.33
N ALA A 119 -2.80 5.78 23.47
CA ALA A 119 -3.34 7.00 24.05
C ALA A 119 -2.86 7.22 25.49
N HIS A 120 -2.83 6.17 26.31
CA HIS A 120 -2.34 6.27 27.69
C HIS A 120 -0.83 6.50 27.77
N LEU A 121 -0.02 5.92 26.87
CA LEU A 121 1.41 6.20 26.80
C LEU A 121 1.73 7.59 26.28
N GLN A 122 0.99 8.10 25.29
CA GLN A 122 1.13 9.48 24.83
C GLN A 122 0.82 10.47 25.94
N ALA A 123 -0.25 10.23 26.72
CA ALA A 123 -0.58 11.04 27.88
C ALA A 123 0.55 11.01 28.94
N LEU A 124 1.06 9.82 29.27
CA LEU A 124 2.19 9.65 30.19
C LEU A 124 3.45 10.37 29.68
N TYR A 125 3.74 10.25 28.38
CA TYR A 125 4.89 10.86 27.75
C TYR A 125 4.84 12.39 27.81
N LEU A 126 3.68 12.98 27.49
CA LEU A 126 3.44 14.43 27.59
C LEU A 126 3.55 14.92 29.04
N MET A 127 3.09 14.14 30.02
CA MET A 127 3.25 14.47 31.44
C MET A 127 4.73 14.49 31.85
N LEU A 128 5.50 13.47 31.47
CA LEU A 128 6.94 13.40 31.77
C LEU A 128 7.73 14.51 31.08
N LEU A 129 7.33 14.92 29.87
CA LEU A 129 7.91 16.09 29.20
C LEU A 129 7.70 17.38 30.01
N ARG A 130 6.49 17.63 30.51
CA ARG A 130 6.19 18.80 31.36
C ARG A 130 6.99 18.80 32.66
N GLN A 131 7.24 17.61 33.21
CA GLN A 131 8.02 17.48 34.44
C GLN A 131 9.52 17.61 34.22
N LYS A 132 10.05 17.26 33.04
CA LYS A 132 11.49 17.40 32.71
C LYS A 132 11.98 18.84 32.87
N ASP A 133 11.12 19.81 32.62
CA ASP A 133 11.43 21.24 32.78
C ASP A 133 11.48 21.67 34.27
N ASN A 134 10.89 20.87 35.17
CA ASN A 134 10.88 21.08 36.62
C ASN A 134 11.91 20.16 37.29
N LYS A 135 13.09 20.71 37.62
CA LYS A 135 14.33 20.02 38.08
C LYS A 135 14.28 19.15 39.37
N GLY A 136 13.19 18.46 39.70
CA GLY A 136 12.98 17.86 41.03
C GLY A 136 12.36 16.45 41.12
N ALA A 137 12.52 15.58 40.12
CA ALA A 137 11.94 14.22 40.18
C ALA A 137 13.00 13.13 39.93
N SER A 138 13.37 12.40 40.99
CA SER A 138 14.35 11.30 40.95
C SER A 138 13.74 9.89 41.01
N SER A 139 12.41 9.75 40.95
CA SER A 139 11.72 8.46 41.19
C SER A 139 10.68 8.04 40.14
N LEU A 140 10.67 8.68 38.96
CA LEU A 140 9.72 8.34 37.88
C LEU A 140 10.39 7.50 36.80
N PRO A 141 9.61 6.70 36.02
CA PRO A 141 10.14 6.05 34.83
C PRO A 141 10.83 7.11 33.97
N THR A 142 12.01 6.76 33.44
CA THR A 142 12.76 7.71 32.65
C THR A 142 11.97 8.04 31.40
N LEU A 143 11.97 9.31 30.98
CA LEU A 143 11.35 9.74 29.72
C LEU A 143 11.80 8.84 28.55
N ALA A 144 13.04 8.35 28.60
CA ALA A 144 13.59 7.40 27.64
C ALA A 144 12.85 6.05 27.62
N SER A 145 12.57 5.43 28.77
CA SER A 145 11.92 4.11 28.80
C SER A 145 10.45 4.17 28.37
N VAL A 146 9.74 5.25 28.71
CA VAL A 146 8.37 5.48 28.23
C VAL A 146 8.37 5.77 26.73
N GLY A 147 9.34 6.55 26.24
CA GLY A 147 9.52 6.81 24.82
C GLY A 147 9.79 5.53 24.02
N GLU A 148 10.68 4.65 24.50
CA GLU A 148 10.99 3.37 23.86
C GLU A 148 9.77 2.44 23.78
N ARG A 149 9.01 2.32 24.88
CA ARG A 149 7.75 1.57 24.90
C ARG A 149 6.70 2.13 23.94
N LEU A 150 6.56 3.47 23.88
CA LEU A 150 5.65 4.13 22.96
C LEU A 150 6.06 3.87 21.50
N CYS A 151 7.36 3.95 21.17
CA CYS A 151 7.85 3.59 19.85
C CYS A 151 7.54 2.13 19.50
N THR A 152 7.78 1.20 20.42
CA THR A 152 7.50 -0.24 20.21
C THR A 152 6.03 -0.51 19.91
N LEU A 153 5.11 0.14 20.64
CA LEU A 153 3.66 -0.03 20.43
C LEU A 153 3.16 0.63 19.16
N LEU A 154 3.67 1.82 18.80
CA LEU A 154 3.37 2.45 17.51
C LEU A 154 3.86 1.57 16.34
N MET A 155 5.01 0.92 16.47
CA MET A 155 5.49 -0.03 15.46
C MET A 155 4.63 -1.29 15.37
N ALA A 156 4.20 -1.85 16.50
CA ALA A 156 3.25 -2.98 16.52
C ALA A 156 1.92 -2.60 15.84
N THR A 157 1.44 -1.38 16.08
CA THR A 157 0.23 -0.82 15.47
C THR A 157 0.40 -0.60 13.98
N SER A 158 1.56 -0.08 13.56
CA SER A 158 1.92 0.03 12.14
C SER A 158 1.89 -1.32 11.44
N ARG A 159 2.47 -2.35 12.07
CA ARG A 159 2.48 -3.72 11.54
C ARG A 159 1.06 -4.28 11.42
N HIS A 160 0.23 -4.09 12.44
CA HIS A 160 -1.17 -4.52 12.45
C HIS A 160 -1.96 -3.86 11.31
N HIS A 161 -1.90 -2.54 11.16
CA HIS A 161 -2.54 -1.84 10.04
C HIS A 161 -1.99 -2.28 8.68
N SER A 162 -0.68 -2.51 8.56
CA SER A 162 -0.08 -3.01 7.32
C SER A 162 -0.56 -4.43 6.96
N LEU A 163 -0.80 -5.30 7.94
CA LEU A 163 -1.34 -6.65 7.69
C LEU A 163 -2.81 -6.61 7.27
N GLN A 164 -3.55 -5.59 7.71
CA GLN A 164 -4.94 -5.34 7.32
C GLN A 164 -5.08 -4.60 5.98
N GLY A 165 -3.97 -4.18 5.36
CA GLY A 165 -3.97 -3.38 4.12
C GLY A 165 -4.24 -1.88 4.34
N ASP A 166 -4.35 -1.42 5.58
CA ASP A 166 -4.49 -0.01 5.94
C ASP A 166 -3.11 0.67 5.99
N HIS A 167 -2.55 0.92 4.81
CA HIS A 167 -1.22 1.49 4.67
C HIS A 167 -1.11 2.92 5.21
N GLU A 168 -2.19 3.72 5.17
CA GLU A 168 -2.17 5.11 5.63
C GLU A 168 -2.07 5.20 7.16
N SER A 169 -2.85 4.40 7.90
CA SER A 169 -2.73 4.32 9.36
C SER A 169 -1.38 3.73 9.77
N ALA A 170 -0.88 2.73 9.01
CA ALA A 170 0.45 2.18 9.24
C ALA A 170 1.56 3.22 9.10
N ARG A 171 1.43 4.12 8.10
CA ARG A 171 2.33 5.25 7.87
C ARG A 171 2.26 6.27 8.98
N SER A 172 1.05 6.67 9.37
CA SER A 172 0.81 7.65 10.43
C SER A 172 1.49 7.24 11.74
N ALA A 173 1.36 5.96 12.10
CA ALA A 173 2.05 5.40 13.27
C ALA A 173 3.57 5.49 13.17
N VAL A 174 4.15 5.18 12.00
CA VAL A 174 5.59 5.27 11.74
C VAL A 174 6.12 6.71 11.77
N VAL A 175 5.38 7.66 11.19
CA VAL A 175 5.71 9.09 11.23
C VAL A 175 5.72 9.61 12.67
N GLU A 176 4.81 9.12 13.52
CA GLU A 176 4.80 9.50 14.93
C GLU A 176 6.02 8.92 15.69
N VAL A 177 6.43 7.68 15.42
CA VAL A 177 7.68 7.09 15.96
C VAL A 177 8.89 7.93 15.59
N LEU A 178 8.99 8.30 14.30
CA LEU A 178 10.05 9.16 13.80
C LEU A 178 10.09 10.50 14.51
N ARG A 179 8.93 11.16 14.59
CA ARG A 179 8.78 12.44 15.26
C ARG A 179 9.27 12.35 16.70
N LEU A 180 8.80 11.35 17.47
CA LEU A 180 9.20 11.13 18.85
C LEU A 180 10.70 10.88 18.98
N SER A 181 11.29 10.08 18.09
CA SER A 181 12.72 9.77 18.11
C SER A 181 13.58 11.00 17.84
N VAL A 182 13.20 11.82 16.85
CA VAL A 182 13.95 13.01 16.42
C VAL A 182 13.81 14.13 17.44
N THR A 183 12.59 14.45 17.89
CA THR A 183 12.34 15.60 18.78
C THR A 183 12.92 15.38 20.17
N HIS A 184 13.12 14.13 20.59
CA HIS A 184 13.52 13.81 21.96
C HIS A 184 14.80 13.01 22.09
N SER A 185 15.49 12.76 20.97
CA SER A 185 16.73 11.98 20.91
C SER A 185 16.60 10.62 21.60
N LEU A 186 15.44 9.97 21.43
CA LEU A 186 15.21 8.65 22.01
C LEU A 186 16.14 7.64 21.32
N PRO A 187 16.88 6.81 22.07
CA PRO A 187 17.62 5.70 21.48
C PRO A 187 16.59 4.76 20.84
N MET A 188 16.66 4.64 19.52
CA MET A 188 15.85 3.69 18.78
C MET A 188 16.62 2.38 18.72
N SER A 189 15.94 1.27 18.98
CA SER A 189 16.54 -0.04 18.78
C SER A 189 16.69 -0.32 17.27
N LEU A 190 17.67 -1.15 16.93
CA LEU A 190 17.91 -1.61 15.57
C LEU A 190 16.65 -2.22 14.93
N ASP A 191 15.83 -2.91 15.73
CA ASP A 191 14.57 -3.51 15.28
C ASP A 191 13.53 -2.47 14.87
N VAL A 192 13.47 -1.34 15.59
CA VAL A 192 12.58 -0.24 15.24
C VAL A 192 13.05 0.38 13.94
N ASP A 193 14.35 0.65 13.77
CA ASP A 193 14.89 1.21 12.53
C ASP A 193 14.66 0.27 11.34
N LEU A 194 14.87 -1.04 11.51
CA LEU A 194 14.58 -2.05 10.49
C LEU A 194 13.11 -2.08 10.08
N GLN A 195 12.19 -2.09 11.04
CA GLN A 195 10.76 -2.05 10.73
C GLN A 195 10.34 -0.73 10.10
N LEU A 196 10.99 0.37 10.48
CA LEU A 196 10.71 1.68 9.91
C LEU A 196 11.14 1.74 8.43
N ILE A 197 12.33 1.22 8.10
CA ILE A 197 12.79 1.07 6.72
C ILE A 197 11.81 0.16 5.95
N LEU A 198 11.35 -0.93 6.56
CA LEU A 198 10.40 -1.85 5.93
C LEU A 198 9.03 -1.20 5.64
N CYS A 199 8.50 -0.41 6.57
CA CYS A 199 7.22 0.28 6.41
C CYS A 199 7.32 1.44 5.41
N LEU A 200 8.37 2.27 5.51
CA LEU A 200 8.56 3.42 4.63
C LEU A 200 8.89 2.99 3.20
N GLY A 201 9.72 1.96 3.02
CA GLY A 201 10.11 1.49 1.68
C GLY A 201 8.96 0.87 0.88
N ARG A 202 7.88 0.43 1.54
CA ARG A 202 6.68 -0.06 0.85
C ARG A 202 5.81 1.07 0.28
N GLN A 203 6.00 2.31 0.73
CA GLN A 203 5.18 3.46 0.38
C GLN A 203 5.97 4.47 -0.46
N ASN A 204 5.25 5.31 -1.22
CA ASN A 204 5.73 6.22 -2.26
C ASN A 204 7.05 6.98 -1.99
N ASP A 205 7.64 7.49 -3.07
CA ASP A 205 8.93 8.21 -3.14
C ASP A 205 9.13 9.39 -2.18
N SER A 206 8.06 9.96 -1.61
CA SER A 206 8.17 11.14 -0.72
C SER A 206 8.91 10.86 0.59
N ASP A 207 8.99 9.60 1.02
CA ASP A 207 9.52 9.22 2.34
C ASP A 207 10.94 8.63 2.27
N ALA A 208 11.54 8.65 1.07
CA ALA A 208 12.85 8.09 0.76
C ALA A 208 13.97 8.65 1.67
N ALA A 209 13.94 9.96 1.93
CA ALA A 209 14.93 10.63 2.76
C ALA A 209 14.89 10.16 4.22
N ILE A 210 13.71 9.80 4.71
CA ILE A 210 13.53 9.33 6.08
C ILE A 210 13.97 7.87 6.20
N ALA A 211 13.62 7.04 5.21
CA ALA A 211 14.11 5.66 5.13
C ALA A 211 15.65 5.61 5.06
N ALA A 212 16.27 6.49 4.26
CA ALA A 212 17.72 6.61 4.16
C ALA A 212 18.36 7.02 5.50
N HIS A 213 17.80 8.02 6.20
CA HIS A 213 18.32 8.44 7.50
C HIS A 213 18.23 7.33 8.57
N CYS A 214 17.15 6.55 8.57
CA CYS A 214 16.99 5.44 9.52
C CYS A 214 17.90 4.26 9.16
N HIS A 215 18.18 4.06 7.87
CA HIS A 215 19.15 3.08 7.40
C HIS A 215 20.57 3.42 7.85
N ASP A 216 21.02 4.66 7.64
CA ASP A 216 22.34 5.13 8.08
C ASP A 216 22.53 4.90 9.59
N ARG A 217 21.51 5.26 10.37
CA ARG A 217 21.51 5.05 11.82
C ARG A 217 21.55 3.56 12.20
N ALA A 218 20.77 2.72 11.52
CA ALA A 218 20.78 1.27 11.74
C ALA A 218 22.14 0.63 11.40
N MET A 219 22.78 1.10 10.33
CA MET A 219 24.11 0.63 9.91
C MET A 219 25.19 0.98 10.94
N ASP A 220 25.14 2.21 11.50
CA ASP A 220 26.04 2.66 12.57
C ASP A 220 25.85 1.86 13.87
N GLN A 221 24.60 1.47 14.17
CA GLN A 221 24.27 0.68 15.37
C GLN A 221 24.52 -0.82 15.18
N SER A 222 24.62 -1.32 13.95
CA SER A 222 24.73 -2.74 13.66
C SER A 222 26.14 -3.28 13.92
N LEU A 223 26.30 -4.01 15.03
CA LEU A 223 27.55 -4.67 15.44
C LEU A 223 27.84 -6.01 14.74
N SER A 224 26.85 -6.68 14.12
CA SER A 224 27.03 -8.02 13.53
C SER A 224 26.98 -8.02 12.00
N ALA A 225 27.77 -8.89 11.37
CA ALA A 225 27.76 -9.06 9.91
C ALA A 225 26.40 -9.54 9.37
N ARG A 226 25.65 -10.30 10.18
CA ARG A 226 24.30 -10.80 9.85
C ARG A 226 23.26 -9.67 9.84
N HIS A 227 23.33 -8.74 10.79
CA HIS A 227 22.47 -7.56 10.82
C HIS A 227 22.77 -6.61 9.67
N ARG A 228 24.05 -6.37 9.35
CA ARG A 228 24.44 -5.59 8.16
C ARG A 228 23.96 -6.23 6.86
N ALA A 229 24.09 -7.55 6.71
CA ALA A 229 23.58 -8.28 5.54
C ALA A 229 22.05 -8.20 5.41
N THR A 230 21.33 -8.19 6.53
CA THR A 230 19.87 -8.03 6.55
C THR A 230 19.48 -6.60 6.17
N LEU A 231 20.16 -5.58 6.71
CA LEU A 231 19.99 -4.18 6.32
C LEU A 231 20.30 -3.94 4.84
N LEU A 232 21.32 -4.61 4.30
CA LEU A 232 21.67 -4.59 2.87
C LEU A 232 20.58 -5.23 2.00
N ARG A 233 19.99 -6.36 2.44
CA ARG A 233 18.85 -6.99 1.75
C ARG A 233 17.63 -6.08 1.70
N VAL A 234 17.32 -5.49 2.84
CA VAL A 234 16.18 -4.58 3.00
C VAL A 234 16.39 -3.35 2.11
N ALA A 235 17.57 -2.72 2.15
CA ALA A 235 17.90 -1.60 1.26
C ALA A 235 17.82 -1.98 -0.22
N ALA A 236 18.46 -3.07 -0.64
CA ALA A 236 18.44 -3.52 -2.04
C ALA A 236 17.01 -3.83 -2.54
N SER A 237 16.12 -4.28 -1.66
CA SER A 237 14.70 -4.50 -1.99
C SER A 237 13.93 -3.21 -2.27
N TYR A 238 14.35 -2.08 -1.69
CA TYR A 238 13.66 -0.79 -1.78
C TYR A 238 14.29 0.15 -2.81
N GLU A 239 15.57 -0.05 -3.12
CA GLU A 239 16.32 0.75 -4.10
C GLU A 239 15.78 0.63 -5.54
N HIS A 240 15.09 -0.46 -5.88
CA HIS A 240 14.41 -0.60 -7.18
C HIS A 240 13.30 0.47 -7.38
N LYS A 241 12.77 1.08 -6.31
CA LYS A 241 11.74 2.13 -6.40
C LYS A 241 12.27 3.56 -6.28
N LEU A 242 13.35 3.78 -5.51
CA LEU A 242 13.65 5.11 -4.95
C LEU A 242 14.77 5.92 -5.63
N GLY A 243 15.52 5.38 -6.60
CA GLY A 243 16.59 6.14 -7.27
C GLY A 243 17.68 6.71 -6.34
N LEU A 244 17.78 6.22 -5.09
CA LEU A 244 18.75 6.61 -4.05
C LEU A 244 20.15 6.00 -4.27
N THR A 245 20.35 5.41 -5.44
CA THR A 245 21.52 4.63 -5.87
C THR A 245 22.86 5.35 -5.67
N MET A 246 22.95 6.67 -5.79
CA MET A 246 24.27 7.32 -5.94
C MET A 246 25.12 7.44 -4.67
N ARG A 247 24.52 7.41 -3.47
CA ARG A 247 25.28 7.55 -2.21
C ARG A 247 25.58 6.20 -1.57
N TYR A 248 24.60 5.31 -1.58
CA TYR A 248 24.75 3.95 -1.05
C TYR A 248 25.63 3.08 -1.95
N LEU A 249 25.49 3.20 -3.27
CA LEU A 249 26.38 2.49 -4.18
C LEU A 249 27.77 3.10 -4.19
N ARG A 250 27.95 4.36 -3.79
CA ARG A 250 29.28 4.88 -3.51
C ARG A 250 29.88 4.18 -2.29
N ASP A 251 29.13 3.94 -1.21
CA ASP A 251 29.66 3.22 -0.05
C ASP A 251 29.84 1.70 -0.30
N VAL A 252 29.00 1.09 -1.14
CA VAL A 252 29.17 -0.31 -1.59
C VAL A 252 30.28 -0.45 -2.64
N HIS A 253 30.49 0.56 -3.48
CA HIS A 253 31.59 0.65 -4.46
C HIS A 253 32.92 1.04 -3.79
N ASP A 254 32.89 1.90 -2.78
CA ASP A 254 34.04 2.20 -1.92
C ASP A 254 34.35 0.98 -1.03
N ALA A 255 33.34 0.18 -0.63
CA ALA A 255 33.54 -1.14 -0.03
C ALA A 255 34.05 -2.19 -1.04
N HIS A 256 33.78 -2.01 -2.33
CA HIS A 256 34.36 -2.80 -3.42
C HIS A 256 35.84 -2.45 -3.61
N ASP A 257 36.25 -1.20 -3.44
CA ASP A 257 37.68 -0.81 -3.40
C ASP A 257 38.41 -1.29 -2.12
N LEU A 258 37.66 -1.58 -1.04
CA LEU A 258 38.17 -2.16 0.21
C LEU A 258 38.17 -3.70 0.21
N CYS A 259 37.64 -4.37 -0.82
CA CYS A 259 37.69 -5.82 -0.98
C CYS A 259 38.57 -6.21 -2.19
N PRO A 260 39.47 -7.19 -2.06
CA PRO A 260 40.33 -7.58 -3.17
C PRO A 260 39.48 -8.11 -4.33
N SER A 261 39.97 -7.89 -5.56
CA SER A 261 39.41 -8.28 -6.86
C SER A 261 38.31 -9.34 -6.82
N THR A 262 37.25 -9.10 -7.59
CA THR A 262 36.04 -9.92 -7.82
C THR A 262 36.22 -11.44 -7.95
N ASP A 263 37.43 -11.97 -8.09
CA ASP A 263 37.71 -13.41 -8.09
C ASP A 263 37.86 -14.01 -6.68
N THR A 264 38.31 -13.25 -5.68
CA THR A 264 38.63 -13.80 -4.34
C THR A 264 37.40 -14.04 -3.47
N LEU A 265 36.31 -13.30 -3.71
CA LEU A 265 35.07 -13.37 -2.93
C LEU A 265 34.19 -14.58 -3.29
N TRP A 266 34.44 -15.21 -4.45
CA TRP A 266 33.57 -16.26 -5.02
C TRP A 266 34.11 -17.68 -4.77
N VAL A 267 35.36 -17.81 -4.32
CA VAL A 267 36.06 -19.11 -4.18
C VAL A 267 35.75 -19.81 -2.85
N GLY A 268 35.03 -19.17 -1.92
CA GLY A 268 34.84 -19.68 -0.54
C GLY A 268 33.56 -20.48 -0.22
N ALA A 269 32.55 -20.51 -1.09
CA ALA A 269 31.19 -20.95 -0.73
C ALA A 269 30.98 -22.49 -0.66
N SER A 270 31.87 -23.23 0.02
CA SER A 270 31.74 -24.70 0.14
C SER A 270 30.83 -25.17 1.29
N GLU A 271 30.50 -24.30 2.25
CA GLU A 271 29.57 -24.62 3.35
C GLU A 271 28.15 -24.08 3.11
N LYS A 272 27.12 -24.84 3.50
CA LYS A 272 25.70 -24.46 3.32
C LYS A 272 25.34 -23.10 3.94
N ALA A 273 26.00 -22.71 5.03
CA ALA A 273 25.79 -21.42 5.68
C ALA A 273 26.27 -20.24 4.81
N ASP A 274 27.28 -20.45 3.95
CA ASP A 274 27.80 -19.44 3.05
C ASP A 274 26.96 -19.29 1.77
N LEU A 275 26.24 -20.35 1.35
CA LEU A 275 25.43 -20.31 0.14
C LEU A 275 24.29 -19.27 0.22
N GLY A 276 23.62 -19.19 1.37
CA GLY A 276 22.56 -18.19 1.58
C GLY A 276 23.10 -16.75 1.52
N LEU A 277 24.25 -16.50 2.12
CA LEU A 277 24.92 -15.19 2.08
C LEU A 277 25.42 -14.86 0.66
N PHE A 278 25.94 -15.85 -0.05
CA PHE A 278 26.39 -15.74 -1.43
C PHE A 278 25.26 -15.34 -2.38
N VAL A 279 24.14 -16.07 -2.34
CA VAL A 279 22.95 -15.75 -3.14
C VAL A 279 22.43 -14.35 -2.82
N THR A 280 22.39 -14.00 -1.54
CA THR A 280 21.95 -12.69 -1.07
C THR A 280 22.79 -11.54 -1.64
N ARG A 281 24.12 -11.66 -1.54
CA ARG A 281 25.04 -10.67 -2.09
C ARG A 281 24.90 -10.60 -3.61
N GLY A 282 24.79 -11.75 -4.25
CA GLY A 282 24.54 -11.87 -5.68
C GLY A 282 23.30 -11.09 -6.14
N ILE A 283 22.18 -11.26 -5.44
CA ILE A 283 20.93 -10.52 -5.71
C ILE A 283 21.16 -9.03 -5.54
N ALA A 284 21.78 -8.60 -4.43
CA ALA A 284 22.03 -7.19 -4.17
C ALA A 284 22.90 -6.56 -5.26
N TYR A 285 24.03 -7.18 -5.63
CA TYR A 285 24.90 -6.68 -6.69
C TYR A 285 24.20 -6.60 -8.05
N ALA A 286 23.47 -7.65 -8.44
CA ALA A 286 22.75 -7.65 -9.70
C ALA A 286 21.68 -6.54 -9.74
N ALA A 287 20.91 -6.37 -8.65
CA ALA A 287 19.93 -5.30 -8.53
C ALA A 287 20.56 -3.90 -8.57
N SER A 288 21.69 -3.70 -7.88
CA SER A 288 22.43 -2.44 -7.89
C SER A 288 22.91 -2.06 -9.29
N HIS A 289 23.50 -2.99 -10.03
CA HIS A 289 23.93 -2.76 -11.41
C HIS A 289 22.74 -2.45 -12.33
N VAL A 290 21.60 -3.13 -12.17
CA VAL A 290 20.35 -2.80 -12.88
C VAL A 290 19.93 -1.36 -12.58
N GLY A 291 19.92 -0.96 -11.31
CA GLY A 291 19.55 0.40 -10.88
C GLY A 291 20.51 1.49 -11.37
N LEU A 292 21.77 1.16 -11.64
CA LEU A 292 22.76 2.05 -12.26
C LEU A 292 22.72 2.09 -13.79
N GLY A 293 21.88 1.28 -14.43
CA GLY A 293 21.90 1.11 -15.90
C GLY A 293 23.10 0.31 -16.42
N GLN A 294 23.89 -0.30 -15.53
CA GLN A 294 25.02 -1.18 -15.83
C GLN A 294 24.52 -2.60 -16.11
N HIS A 295 23.69 -2.74 -17.15
CA HIS A 295 22.94 -3.97 -17.40
C HIS A 295 23.82 -5.17 -17.75
N GLN A 296 24.98 -4.94 -18.36
CA GLN A 296 25.95 -6.00 -18.68
C GLN A 296 26.54 -6.61 -17.40
N GLU A 297 27.02 -5.76 -16.49
CA GLU A 297 27.60 -6.15 -15.21
C GLU A 297 26.55 -6.82 -14.31
N GLY A 298 25.33 -6.30 -14.31
CA GLY A 298 24.19 -6.91 -13.62
C GLY A 298 23.88 -8.32 -14.13
N ARG A 299 23.93 -8.52 -15.46
CA ARG A 299 23.75 -9.84 -16.08
C ARG A 299 24.85 -10.80 -15.65
N GLU A 300 26.11 -10.39 -15.73
CA GLU A 300 27.27 -11.22 -15.35
C GLU A 300 27.25 -11.59 -13.87
N CYS A 301 26.81 -10.68 -13.00
CA CYS A 301 26.59 -10.98 -11.59
C CYS A 301 25.49 -12.03 -11.39
N ALA A 302 24.34 -11.86 -12.06
CA ALA A 302 23.25 -12.82 -11.96
C ALA A 302 23.64 -14.21 -12.48
N GLU A 303 24.32 -14.28 -13.63
CA GLU A 303 24.75 -15.55 -14.24
C GLU A 303 25.76 -16.31 -13.38
N ARG A 304 26.71 -15.62 -12.73
CA ARG A 304 27.65 -16.26 -11.80
C ARG A 304 26.94 -16.92 -10.61
N VAL A 305 25.89 -16.30 -10.09
CA VAL A 305 25.15 -16.85 -8.95
C VAL A 305 24.23 -17.97 -9.40
N LEU A 306 23.58 -17.81 -10.57
CA LEU A 306 22.74 -18.84 -11.18
C LEU A 306 23.53 -20.09 -11.59
N ALA A 307 24.83 -19.97 -11.89
CA ALA A 307 25.69 -21.14 -12.12
C ALA A 307 25.82 -22.05 -10.89
N VAL A 308 25.65 -21.49 -9.69
CA VAL A 308 25.66 -22.23 -8.42
C VAL A 308 24.24 -22.60 -7.98
N VAL A 309 23.29 -21.67 -8.13
CA VAL A 309 21.88 -21.84 -7.72
C VAL A 309 20.96 -21.54 -8.91
N PRO A 310 20.75 -22.50 -9.83
CA PRO A 310 20.09 -22.26 -11.12
C PRO A 310 18.60 -21.93 -11.02
N ARG A 311 17.95 -22.22 -9.90
CA ARG A 311 16.51 -22.04 -9.66
C ARG A 311 16.19 -20.91 -8.68
N GLU A 312 17.04 -19.89 -8.62
CA GLU A 312 16.74 -18.72 -7.79
C GLU A 312 15.90 -17.69 -8.57
N GLY A 313 14.59 -17.69 -8.31
CA GLY A 313 13.61 -16.89 -9.05
C GLY A 313 13.92 -15.39 -9.13
N THR A 314 14.40 -14.78 -8.03
CA THR A 314 14.76 -13.35 -8.02
C THR A 314 15.92 -13.05 -8.98
N LEU A 315 16.93 -13.91 -9.04
CA LEU A 315 18.08 -13.74 -9.94
C LEU A 315 17.72 -14.00 -11.40
N LEU A 316 16.86 -14.99 -11.66
CA LEU A 316 16.30 -15.23 -12.98
C LEU A 316 15.53 -14.01 -13.50
N CYS A 317 14.80 -13.34 -12.62
CA CYS A 317 14.13 -12.10 -12.98
C CYS A 317 15.12 -10.96 -13.27
N LEU A 318 16.09 -10.71 -12.38
CA LEU A 318 17.10 -9.66 -12.57
C LEU A 318 17.89 -9.88 -13.87
N ARG A 319 18.26 -11.13 -14.17
CA ARG A 319 18.88 -11.51 -15.45
C ARG A 319 17.97 -11.17 -16.63
N GLY A 320 16.68 -11.48 -16.53
CA GLY A 320 15.69 -11.14 -17.56
C GLY A 320 15.56 -9.63 -17.81
N VAL A 321 15.56 -8.82 -16.75
CA VAL A 321 15.57 -7.35 -16.84
C VAL A 321 16.83 -6.85 -17.53
N CYS A 322 18.01 -7.34 -17.15
CA CYS A 322 19.27 -7.00 -17.81
C CYS A 322 19.26 -7.35 -19.30
N LEU A 323 18.84 -8.57 -19.66
CA LEU A 323 18.78 -9.03 -21.05
C LEU A 323 17.83 -8.16 -21.89
N ALA A 324 16.67 -7.80 -21.35
CA ALA A 324 15.72 -6.92 -22.02
C ALA A 324 16.29 -5.51 -22.25
N ALA A 325 17.02 -4.97 -21.27
CA ALA A 325 17.67 -3.67 -21.39
C ALA A 325 18.82 -3.68 -22.41
N LEU A 326 19.47 -4.83 -22.61
CA LEU A 326 20.48 -5.05 -23.65
C LEU A 326 19.88 -5.36 -25.03
N GLY A 327 18.55 -5.44 -25.15
CA GLY A 327 17.84 -5.72 -26.41
C GLY A 327 17.71 -7.21 -26.76
N ASP A 328 18.16 -8.13 -25.90
CA ASP A 328 17.97 -9.57 -26.08
C ASP A 328 16.63 -10.01 -25.48
N TYR A 329 15.54 -9.67 -26.17
CA TYR A 329 14.19 -9.92 -25.67
C TYR A 329 13.80 -11.40 -25.61
N VAL A 330 14.42 -12.25 -26.45
CA VAL A 330 14.15 -13.70 -26.46
C VAL A 330 14.69 -14.33 -25.19
N SER A 331 15.99 -14.16 -24.91
CA SER A 331 16.61 -14.69 -23.69
C SER A 331 16.00 -14.06 -22.44
N ALA A 332 15.61 -12.78 -22.50
CA ALA A 332 14.92 -12.12 -21.41
C ALA A 332 13.57 -12.79 -21.07
N GLY A 333 12.76 -13.07 -22.09
CA GLY A 333 11.47 -13.73 -21.93
C GLY A 333 11.59 -15.14 -21.34
N GLU A 334 12.58 -15.92 -21.78
CA GLU A 334 12.88 -17.25 -21.23
C GLU A 334 13.28 -17.18 -19.76
N SER A 335 14.18 -16.25 -19.41
CA SER A 335 14.64 -16.06 -18.02
C SER A 335 13.49 -15.65 -17.09
N LEU A 336 12.60 -14.78 -17.55
CA LEU A 336 11.43 -14.33 -16.78
C LEU A 336 10.36 -15.41 -16.63
N ALA A 337 10.12 -16.23 -17.66
CA ALA A 337 9.21 -17.37 -17.57
C ALA A 337 9.69 -18.38 -16.52
N LEU A 338 10.99 -18.73 -16.54
CA LEU A 338 11.60 -19.58 -15.53
C LEU A 338 11.54 -18.97 -14.12
N ALA A 339 11.70 -17.65 -14.00
CA ALA A 339 11.55 -16.95 -12.72
C ALA A 339 10.14 -17.13 -12.13
N ILE A 340 9.09 -16.98 -12.95
CA ILE A 340 7.70 -17.17 -12.55
C ILE A 340 7.47 -18.61 -12.07
N GLU A 341 7.92 -19.60 -12.84
CA GLU A 341 7.79 -21.02 -12.47
C GLU A 341 8.44 -21.32 -11.11
N CYS A 342 9.68 -20.84 -10.89
CA CYS A 342 10.42 -21.05 -9.63
C CYS A 342 9.74 -20.37 -8.44
N LEU A 343 9.22 -19.15 -8.62
CA LEU A 343 8.54 -18.41 -7.55
C LEU A 343 7.19 -19.03 -7.19
N GLU A 344 6.46 -19.56 -8.18
CA GLU A 344 5.23 -20.32 -7.93
C GLU A 344 5.49 -21.67 -7.26
N GLU A 345 6.55 -22.38 -7.63
CA GLU A 345 6.97 -23.62 -6.97
C GLU A 345 7.25 -23.37 -5.48
N LYS A 346 8.08 -22.37 -5.16
CA LYS A 346 8.34 -21.94 -3.77
C LYS A 346 7.06 -21.50 -3.04
N LYS A 347 6.09 -20.91 -3.75
CA LYS A 347 4.79 -20.56 -3.16
C LYS A 347 3.98 -21.81 -2.80
N ARG A 348 3.90 -22.80 -3.70
CA ARG A 348 3.18 -24.07 -3.47
C ARG A 348 3.82 -24.87 -2.34
N GLU A 349 5.15 -24.92 -2.25
CA GLU A 349 5.86 -25.59 -1.15
C GLU A 349 5.45 -25.01 0.22
N ARG A 350 5.39 -23.68 0.34
CA ARG A 350 4.95 -23.00 1.56
C ARG A 350 3.49 -23.26 1.89
N GLU A 351 2.62 -23.32 0.89
CA GLU A 351 1.20 -23.62 1.08
C GLU A 351 0.99 -25.09 1.49
N GLY A 352 1.75 -26.02 0.92
CA GLY A 352 1.66 -27.45 1.23
C GLY A 352 2.23 -27.84 2.60
N GLU A 353 3.22 -27.12 3.12
CA GLU A 353 3.73 -27.32 4.48
C GLU A 353 2.77 -26.83 5.58
N GLY A 354 1.84 -25.93 5.24
CA GLY A 354 0.87 -25.34 6.19
C GLY A 354 -0.39 -26.18 6.45
N GLU A 355 -0.73 -27.14 5.60
CA GLU A 355 -1.92 -27.99 5.78
C GLU A 355 -1.63 -29.27 6.61
N GLY A 356 -0.39 -29.45 7.07
CA GLY A 356 -0.05 -30.46 8.05
C GLY A 356 -0.49 -30.06 9.46
N GLU A 357 -1.75 -30.30 9.79
CA GLU A 357 -2.35 -30.19 11.14
C GLU A 357 -1.52 -30.95 12.18
N GLY A 358 -0.54 -30.28 12.76
CA GLY A 358 0.10 -30.69 13.99
C GLY A 358 0.06 -29.51 14.94
N GLU A 359 -0.81 -29.57 15.95
CA GLU A 359 -0.77 -28.78 17.20
C GLU A 359 0.51 -29.11 18.00
N GLY A 360 1.67 -29.02 17.34
CA GLY A 360 2.98 -29.15 17.94
C GLY A 360 3.42 -27.77 18.41
N GLU A 361 3.13 -27.46 19.67
CA GLU A 361 3.65 -26.29 20.36
C GLU A 361 5.17 -26.17 20.19
N GLY A 362 5.66 -25.03 19.72
CA GLY A 362 6.89 -24.47 20.29
C GLY A 362 8.11 -24.22 19.41
N GLU A 363 8.05 -24.28 18.08
CA GLU A 363 9.14 -23.71 17.26
C GLU A 363 8.62 -22.57 16.39
N THR A 364 8.78 -21.35 16.93
CA THR A 364 8.61 -20.08 16.24
C THR A 364 9.59 -19.99 15.07
N TRP A 365 9.21 -20.54 13.92
CA TRP A 365 9.89 -20.30 12.68
C TRP A 365 9.91 -18.79 12.43
N SER A 366 11.09 -18.17 12.48
CA SER A 366 11.23 -16.72 12.45
C SER A 366 10.72 -16.19 11.12
N GLY A 367 9.52 -15.60 11.11
CA GLY A 367 8.83 -15.01 9.95
C GLY A 367 9.55 -13.85 9.24
N THR A 368 10.84 -13.65 9.52
CA THR A 368 11.73 -12.71 8.86
C THR A 368 12.21 -13.20 7.49
N GLU A 369 12.28 -14.51 7.22
CA GLU A 369 12.69 -15.02 5.90
C GLU A 369 11.54 -15.10 4.88
N ALA A 370 10.30 -15.28 5.34
CA ALA A 370 9.14 -15.43 4.47
C ALA A 370 8.68 -14.12 3.78
N SER A 371 9.05 -12.95 4.33
CA SER A 371 8.54 -11.64 3.91
C SER A 371 9.49 -10.81 3.03
N ALA A 372 10.71 -11.30 2.78
CA ALA A 372 11.76 -10.57 2.07
C ALA A 372 12.05 -11.10 0.65
N SER A 373 11.07 -11.71 -0.02
CA SER A 373 11.20 -11.86 -1.48
C SER A 373 11.12 -10.47 -2.08
N VAL A 374 12.26 -9.97 -2.57
CA VAL A 374 12.40 -8.67 -3.24
C VAL A 374 11.41 -8.51 -4.40
N MET A 375 10.95 -9.64 -4.94
CA MET A 375 10.05 -9.68 -6.08
C MET A 375 8.93 -10.70 -5.91
N SER A 376 7.73 -10.28 -6.29
CA SER A 376 6.52 -11.09 -6.37
C SER A 376 6.35 -11.75 -7.74
N VAL A 377 5.58 -12.85 -7.79
CA VAL A 377 5.17 -13.50 -9.04
C VAL A 377 4.45 -12.51 -9.96
N THR A 378 3.63 -11.62 -9.38
CA THR A 378 2.88 -10.59 -10.10
C THR A 378 3.80 -9.56 -10.77
N GLU A 379 4.86 -9.10 -10.09
CA GLU A 379 5.85 -8.20 -10.69
C GLU A 379 6.63 -8.88 -11.82
N CYS A 380 7.01 -10.15 -11.66
CA CYS A 380 7.66 -10.92 -12.73
C CYS A 380 6.78 -11.02 -13.98
N ARG A 381 5.48 -11.29 -13.81
CA ARG A 381 4.52 -11.33 -14.92
C ARG A 381 4.39 -9.97 -15.60
N GLN A 382 4.33 -8.89 -14.82
CA GLN A 382 4.28 -7.55 -15.39
C GLN A 382 5.53 -7.24 -16.23
N ILE A 383 6.71 -7.55 -15.71
CA ILE A 383 7.98 -7.36 -16.44
C ILE A 383 7.99 -8.23 -17.71
N LEU A 384 7.59 -9.50 -17.63
CA LEU A 384 7.50 -10.38 -18.80
C LEU A 384 6.57 -9.82 -19.88
N ALA A 385 5.41 -9.29 -19.50
CA ALA A 385 4.49 -8.66 -20.44
C ALA A 385 5.14 -7.43 -21.12
N ILE A 386 5.87 -6.59 -20.37
CA ILE A 386 6.60 -5.44 -20.92
C ILE A 386 7.69 -5.89 -21.91
N VAL A 387 8.45 -6.93 -21.57
CA VAL A 387 9.50 -7.49 -22.43
C VAL A 387 8.91 -8.05 -23.73
N GLN A 388 7.84 -8.82 -23.65
CA GLN A 388 7.14 -9.36 -24.82
C GLN A 388 6.57 -8.24 -25.70
N TYR A 389 6.01 -7.19 -25.10
CA TYR A 389 5.51 -6.04 -25.84
C TYR A 389 6.64 -5.26 -26.55
N ARG A 390 7.78 -5.03 -25.89
CA ARG A 390 8.95 -4.39 -26.53
C ARG A 390 9.51 -5.24 -27.68
N HIS A 391 9.55 -6.55 -27.51
CA HIS A 391 9.90 -7.47 -28.59
C HIS A 391 8.94 -7.33 -29.77
N ALA A 392 7.64 -7.23 -29.52
CA ALA A 392 6.64 -7.02 -30.57
C ALA A 392 6.88 -5.71 -31.35
N LEU A 393 7.26 -4.63 -30.65
CA LEU A 393 7.61 -3.36 -31.30
C LEU A 393 8.85 -3.49 -32.20
N GLN A 394 9.87 -4.24 -31.77
CA GLN A 394 11.04 -4.52 -32.61
C GLN A 394 10.65 -5.33 -33.86
N GLU A 395 9.86 -6.40 -33.69
CA GLU A 395 9.36 -7.20 -34.81
C GLU A 395 8.55 -6.36 -35.81
N LEU A 396 7.74 -5.41 -35.30
CA LEU A 396 7.00 -4.48 -36.14
C LEU A 396 7.92 -3.55 -36.93
N GLN A 397 8.97 -3.01 -36.31
CA GLN A 397 9.99 -2.19 -37.00
C GLN A 397 10.72 -2.98 -38.10
N GLU A 398 10.90 -4.29 -37.90
CA GLU A 398 11.49 -5.19 -38.89
C GLU A 398 10.48 -5.67 -39.96
N GLY A 399 9.24 -5.17 -39.94
CA GLY A 399 8.20 -5.51 -40.91
C GLY A 399 7.54 -6.87 -40.68
N ARG A 400 7.80 -7.51 -39.54
CA ARG A 400 7.31 -8.85 -39.15
C ARG A 400 6.00 -8.74 -38.37
N THR A 401 4.97 -8.16 -39.01
CA THR A 401 3.66 -7.89 -38.39
C THR A 401 2.98 -9.13 -37.77
N PRO A 402 2.99 -10.33 -38.39
CA PRO A 402 2.37 -11.52 -37.78
C PRO A 402 3.04 -11.94 -36.46
N GLN A 403 4.37 -11.94 -36.41
CA GLN A 403 5.11 -12.23 -35.18
C GLN A 403 4.85 -11.18 -34.09
N ALA A 404 4.82 -9.90 -34.47
CA ALA A 404 4.51 -8.81 -33.55
C ALA A 404 3.12 -8.99 -32.89
N LEU A 405 2.10 -9.34 -33.66
CA LEU A 405 0.75 -9.58 -33.13
C LEU A 405 0.69 -10.78 -32.19
N GLU A 406 1.44 -11.85 -32.47
CA GLU A 406 1.53 -13.01 -31.57
C GLU A 406 2.20 -12.66 -30.24
N LEU A 407 3.27 -11.87 -30.27
CA LEU A 407 3.96 -11.38 -29.07
C LEU A 407 3.06 -10.44 -28.24
N VAL A 408 2.27 -9.59 -28.89
CA VAL A 408 1.29 -8.73 -28.23
C VAL A 408 0.23 -9.54 -27.50
N GLU A 409 -0.34 -10.56 -28.13
CA GLU A 409 -1.35 -11.41 -27.47
C GLU A 409 -0.76 -12.19 -26.29
N ARG A 410 0.49 -12.66 -26.40
CA ARG A 410 1.21 -13.24 -25.26
C ARG A 410 1.38 -12.24 -24.13
N ALA A 411 1.80 -11.02 -24.42
CA ALA A 411 1.97 -9.97 -23.41
C ALA A 411 0.66 -9.67 -22.66
N ILE A 412 -0.45 -9.53 -23.40
CA ILE A 412 -1.79 -9.29 -22.83
C ILE A 412 -2.25 -10.46 -21.97
N HIS A 413 -1.96 -11.70 -22.38
CA HIS A 413 -2.32 -12.90 -21.63
C HIS A 413 -1.56 -12.99 -20.30
N VAL A 414 -0.27 -12.59 -20.29
CA VAL A 414 0.56 -12.58 -19.09
C VAL A 414 0.10 -11.49 -18.12
N SER A 415 -0.17 -10.28 -18.61
CA SER A 415 -0.62 -9.17 -17.77
C SER A 415 -1.43 -8.12 -18.54
N LYS A 416 -2.55 -7.68 -17.95
CA LYS A 416 -3.40 -6.61 -18.50
C LYS A 416 -2.94 -5.23 -18.03
N ILE A 417 -1.68 -4.89 -18.30
CA ILE A 417 -1.16 -3.55 -17.96
C ILE A 417 -1.78 -2.53 -18.91
N PRO A 418 -2.41 -1.46 -18.41
CA PRO A 418 -3.08 -0.47 -19.25
C PRO A 418 -2.21 0.11 -20.38
N SER A 419 -0.94 0.44 -20.09
CA SER A 419 0.00 0.97 -21.08
C SER A 419 0.31 -0.03 -22.20
N ILE A 420 0.37 -1.34 -21.89
CA ILE A 420 0.53 -2.40 -22.89
C ILE A 420 -0.74 -2.53 -23.72
N LEU A 421 -1.93 -2.47 -23.11
CA LEU A 421 -3.21 -2.54 -23.83
C LEU A 421 -3.37 -1.40 -24.84
N ILE A 422 -2.98 -0.18 -24.46
CA ILE A 422 -2.95 0.97 -25.37
C ILE A 422 -1.98 0.71 -26.53
N GLY A 423 -0.74 0.34 -26.22
CA GLY A 423 0.27 0.09 -27.24
C GLY A 423 -0.11 -1.05 -28.20
N ALA A 424 -0.67 -2.12 -27.67
CA ALA A 424 -1.24 -3.23 -28.42
C ALA A 424 -2.39 -2.76 -29.34
N GLY A 425 -3.27 -1.89 -28.83
CA GLY A 425 -4.32 -1.27 -29.63
C GLY A 425 -3.77 -0.49 -30.82
N ASP A 426 -2.68 0.26 -30.64
CA ASP A 426 -2.01 1.00 -31.72
C ASP A 426 -1.49 0.04 -32.80
N ILE A 427 -0.82 -1.05 -32.42
CA ILE A 427 -0.33 -2.08 -33.35
C ILE A 427 -1.50 -2.74 -34.11
N TYR A 428 -2.59 -3.07 -33.41
CA TYR A 428 -3.77 -3.66 -34.02
C TYR A 428 -4.46 -2.70 -35.00
N LYS A 429 -4.52 -1.41 -34.67
CA LYS A 429 -5.05 -0.36 -35.54
C LYS A 429 -4.22 -0.25 -36.83
N GLU A 430 -2.90 -0.20 -36.72
CA GLU A 430 -1.98 -0.14 -37.87
C GLU A 430 -2.08 -1.39 -38.77
N SER A 431 -2.35 -2.56 -38.17
CA SER A 431 -2.59 -3.80 -38.93
C SER A 431 -3.97 -3.90 -39.59
N GLY A 432 -4.82 -2.87 -39.45
CA GLY A 432 -6.19 -2.83 -39.99
C GLY A 432 -7.24 -3.55 -39.15
N ARG A 433 -6.88 -4.11 -37.98
CA ARG A 433 -7.77 -4.84 -37.07
C ARG A 433 -8.43 -3.90 -36.05
N ARG A 434 -9.21 -2.94 -36.55
CA ARG A 434 -9.79 -1.84 -35.75
C ARG A 434 -10.69 -2.31 -34.59
N ASP A 435 -11.49 -3.36 -34.77
CA ASP A 435 -12.38 -3.86 -33.72
C ASP A 435 -11.60 -4.37 -32.49
N ARG A 436 -10.51 -5.10 -32.73
CA ARG A 436 -9.63 -5.58 -31.65
C ARG A 436 -8.92 -4.42 -30.96
N ALA A 437 -8.46 -3.42 -31.71
CA ALA A 437 -7.86 -2.22 -31.14
C ALA A 437 -8.83 -1.46 -30.22
N ALA A 438 -10.09 -1.28 -30.65
CA ALA A 438 -11.13 -0.65 -29.84
C ALA A 438 -11.39 -1.41 -28.54
N GLN A 439 -11.46 -2.75 -28.61
CA GLN A 439 -11.61 -3.58 -27.41
C GLN A 439 -10.44 -3.40 -26.43
N LEU A 440 -9.21 -3.32 -26.92
CA LEU A 440 -8.04 -3.15 -26.04
C LEU A 440 -7.98 -1.77 -25.37
N TYR A 441 -8.35 -0.69 -26.09
CA TYR A 441 -8.48 0.61 -25.46
C TYR A 441 -9.60 0.64 -24.41
N LEU A 442 -10.69 -0.10 -24.65
CA LEU A 442 -11.76 -0.25 -23.67
C LEU A 442 -11.31 -1.06 -22.44
N ASP A 443 -10.66 -2.21 -22.64
CA ASP A 443 -10.09 -3.02 -21.56
C ASP A 443 -9.12 -2.18 -20.71
N SER A 444 -8.31 -1.33 -21.35
CA SER A 444 -7.44 -0.37 -20.67
C SER A 444 -8.23 0.61 -19.80
N LEU A 445 -9.25 1.26 -20.35
CA LEU A 445 -10.11 2.19 -19.60
C LEU A 445 -10.76 1.52 -18.39
N CYS A 446 -11.37 0.35 -18.59
CA CYS A 446 -12.04 -0.40 -17.53
C CYS A 446 -11.06 -0.79 -16.41
N SER A 447 -9.83 -1.19 -16.76
CA SER A 447 -8.82 -1.57 -15.79
C SER A 447 -8.37 -0.42 -14.87
N ILE A 448 -8.42 0.82 -15.35
CA ILE A 448 -8.02 2.01 -14.57
C ILE A 448 -9.19 2.58 -13.76
N THR A 449 -10.35 2.66 -14.40
CA THR A 449 -11.50 3.40 -13.87
C THR A 449 -12.42 2.53 -13.01
N SER A 450 -12.17 1.22 -12.94
CA SER A 450 -13.07 0.21 -12.35
C SER A 450 -14.49 0.21 -12.95
N LEU A 451 -14.68 0.86 -14.10
CA LEU A 451 -15.96 0.89 -14.81
C LEU A 451 -16.23 -0.49 -15.43
N SER A 452 -17.49 -0.91 -15.38
CA SER A 452 -17.91 -2.18 -15.98
C SER A 452 -17.92 -2.11 -17.51
N HIS A 453 -17.63 -3.23 -18.18
CA HIS A 453 -17.70 -3.30 -19.65
C HIS A 453 -19.10 -2.97 -20.20
N ASP A 454 -20.15 -3.21 -19.41
CA ASP A 454 -21.54 -2.99 -19.81
C ASP A 454 -21.84 -1.51 -20.10
N GLU A 455 -21.06 -0.59 -19.51
CA GLU A 455 -21.21 0.85 -19.75
C GLU A 455 -20.69 1.28 -21.14
N PHE A 456 -19.84 0.47 -21.78
CA PHE A 456 -19.12 0.85 -23.00
C PHE A 456 -19.22 -0.18 -24.13
N ALA A 457 -20.08 -1.19 -24.01
CA ALA A 457 -20.17 -2.27 -24.98
C ALA A 457 -20.34 -1.74 -26.43
N PRO A 458 -19.45 -2.10 -27.37
CA PRO A 458 -19.54 -1.65 -28.75
C PRO A 458 -20.81 -2.20 -29.42
N PRO A 459 -21.45 -1.42 -30.31
CA PRO A 459 -22.79 -1.72 -30.85
C PRO A 459 -22.87 -2.90 -31.83
N SER A 460 -21.82 -3.72 -31.97
CA SER A 460 -21.87 -4.96 -32.74
C SER A 460 -22.49 -6.14 -31.96
N VAL A 461 -22.72 -6.03 -30.64
CA VAL A 461 -23.15 -7.19 -29.83
C VAL A 461 -24.50 -7.04 -29.10
N ILE A 462 -24.92 -5.89 -28.54
CA ILE A 462 -26.22 -5.78 -27.82
C ILE A 462 -26.77 -4.33 -27.90
N PRO A 463 -28.10 -4.09 -27.98
CA PRO A 463 -28.68 -2.75 -27.85
C PRO A 463 -28.59 -2.25 -26.40
N LEU A 464 -27.92 -1.11 -26.18
CA LEU A 464 -27.98 -0.39 -24.90
C LEU A 464 -29.37 0.26 -24.72
N PRO A 465 -30.01 0.16 -23.54
CA PRO A 465 -31.21 0.92 -23.23
C PRO A 465 -30.87 2.40 -23.04
N GLY A 466 -31.72 3.27 -23.58
CA GLY A 466 -31.51 4.70 -23.57
C GLY A 466 -31.80 5.33 -22.21
N SER A 467 -30.76 5.58 -21.40
CA SER A 467 -30.72 6.68 -20.42
C SER A 467 -29.39 6.67 -19.66
N CYS A 468 -28.27 6.90 -20.34
CA CYS A 468 -27.00 7.20 -19.66
C CYS A 468 -26.49 8.54 -20.18
N VAL A 469 -26.84 9.61 -19.46
CA VAL A 469 -26.26 10.93 -19.66
C VAL A 469 -24.91 10.92 -18.95
N PHE A 470 -23.83 10.69 -19.72
CA PHE A 470 -22.47 10.80 -19.20
C PHE A 470 -21.90 12.18 -19.49
N ALA A 471 -21.26 12.77 -18.48
CA ALA A 471 -20.42 13.95 -18.66
C ALA A 471 -19.03 13.51 -19.17
N PRO A 472 -18.36 14.31 -20.02
CA PRO A 472 -17.12 13.93 -20.69
C PRO A 472 -15.85 14.12 -19.83
N PRO A 473 -14.72 13.46 -20.17
CA PRO A 473 -13.44 13.64 -19.48
C PRO A 473 -12.75 14.98 -19.83
N ALA A 474 -12.21 15.68 -18.83
CA ALA A 474 -11.53 17.00 -18.92
C ALA A 474 -10.07 16.91 -18.40
N ARG A 475 -9.00 17.64 -18.85
CA ARG A 475 -8.82 18.77 -19.82
C ARG A 475 -7.36 18.96 -20.36
N PRO A 476 -7.11 19.92 -21.33
CA PRO A 476 -6.09 20.99 -21.08
C PRO A 476 -6.51 22.48 -21.12
N ASP A 477 -7.77 22.86 -21.35
CA ASP A 477 -8.20 24.28 -21.39
C ASP A 477 -8.83 24.83 -20.07
N GLY A 478 -8.77 24.13 -18.90
CA GLY A 478 -9.30 24.49 -17.51
C GLY A 478 -10.70 24.09 -16.87
N SER A 479 -11.18 22.83 -16.79
CA SER A 479 -12.48 22.31 -16.22
C SER A 479 -12.05 21.10 -15.45
N GLU A 480 -12.75 20.88 -14.34
CA GLU A 480 -12.58 19.73 -13.48
C GLU A 480 -12.66 18.40 -14.26
N PRO A 481 -11.76 17.44 -13.96
CA PRO A 481 -11.89 16.06 -14.42
C PRO A 481 -13.21 15.49 -13.93
N LEU A 482 -13.68 14.41 -14.57
CA LEU A 482 -14.81 13.65 -14.06
C LEU A 482 -14.61 13.37 -12.55
N PRO A 483 -15.63 13.54 -11.70
CA PRO A 483 -15.47 13.41 -10.25
C PRO A 483 -14.82 12.08 -9.83
N HIS A 484 -15.06 11.02 -10.60
CA HIS A 484 -14.50 9.69 -10.39
C HIS A 484 -13.03 9.53 -10.88
N LEU A 485 -12.52 10.41 -11.74
CA LEU A 485 -11.10 10.44 -12.15
C LEU A 485 -10.24 11.33 -11.25
N ALA A 486 -10.87 12.11 -10.36
CA ALA A 486 -10.16 13.01 -9.44
C ALA A 486 -9.35 12.23 -8.39
N SER A 487 -9.78 11.01 -8.04
CA SER A 487 -9.09 10.11 -7.09
C SER A 487 -7.94 9.31 -7.70
N LEU A 488 -7.82 9.29 -9.03
CA LEU A 488 -6.74 8.57 -9.71
C LEU A 488 -5.40 9.30 -9.54
N SER A 489 -4.31 8.52 -9.54
CA SER A 489 -2.96 9.08 -9.66
C SER A 489 -2.83 9.85 -10.99
N ASP A 490 -1.91 10.81 -11.05
CA ASP A 490 -1.73 11.60 -12.28
C ASP A 490 -1.34 10.70 -13.46
N THR A 491 -0.51 9.67 -13.23
CA THR A 491 -0.16 8.66 -14.24
C THR A 491 -1.37 7.87 -14.71
N ASP A 492 -2.21 7.38 -13.80
CA ASP A 492 -3.43 6.65 -14.19
C ASP A 492 -4.41 7.54 -14.95
N ARG A 493 -4.51 8.82 -14.58
CA ARG A 493 -5.34 9.81 -15.27
C ARG A 493 -4.84 10.05 -16.69
N GLU A 494 -3.53 10.18 -16.89
CA GLU A 494 -2.92 10.31 -18.23
C GLU A 494 -3.17 9.07 -19.09
N ILE A 495 -3.00 7.87 -18.54
CA ILE A 495 -3.24 6.62 -19.26
C ILE A 495 -4.73 6.46 -19.62
N ALA A 496 -5.64 6.79 -18.69
CA ALA A 496 -7.08 6.77 -18.94
C ALA A 496 -7.45 7.76 -20.05
N TRP A 497 -6.93 8.99 -20.00
CA TRP A 497 -7.16 10.00 -21.02
C TRP A 497 -6.61 9.58 -22.39
N ALA A 498 -5.41 9.00 -22.43
CA ALA A 498 -4.79 8.48 -23.63
C ALA A 498 -5.60 7.31 -24.25
N SER A 499 -6.16 6.44 -23.41
CA SER A 499 -7.05 5.35 -23.84
C SER A 499 -8.37 5.88 -24.39
N ALA A 500 -9.01 6.83 -23.69
CA ALA A 500 -10.27 7.46 -24.10
C ALA A 500 -10.13 8.20 -25.43
N THR A 501 -9.03 8.93 -25.61
CA THR A 501 -8.74 9.69 -26.84
C THR A 501 -8.56 8.75 -28.04
N ARG A 502 -7.82 7.64 -27.87
CA ARG A 502 -7.62 6.67 -28.96
C ARG A 502 -8.91 5.92 -29.29
N LEU A 503 -9.68 5.54 -28.27
CA LEU A 503 -10.98 4.89 -28.46
C LEU A 503 -11.96 5.84 -29.15
N SER A 504 -12.00 7.13 -28.79
CA SER A 504 -12.87 8.11 -29.44
C SER A 504 -12.55 8.23 -30.93
N ILE A 505 -11.26 8.27 -31.31
CA ILE A 505 -10.86 8.32 -32.72
C ILE A 505 -11.34 7.08 -33.49
N LEU A 506 -11.19 5.87 -32.93
CA LEU A 506 -11.66 4.65 -33.59
C LEU A 506 -13.19 4.60 -33.73
N LEU A 507 -13.92 5.04 -32.71
CA LEU A 507 -15.38 5.13 -32.78
C LEU A 507 -15.79 6.17 -33.83
N PHE A 508 -15.13 7.32 -33.88
CA PHE A 508 -15.37 8.31 -34.93
C PHE A 508 -15.19 7.73 -36.34
N ASP A 509 -14.05 7.08 -36.60
CA ASP A 509 -13.75 6.42 -37.89
C ASP A 509 -14.77 5.32 -38.25
N ARG A 510 -15.27 4.59 -37.25
CA ARG A 510 -16.31 3.58 -37.45
C ARG A 510 -17.67 4.22 -37.72
N GLY A 511 -17.97 5.34 -37.06
CA GLY A 511 -19.17 6.12 -37.24
C GLY A 511 -19.28 6.69 -38.66
N THR A 512 -18.18 7.20 -39.21
CA THR A 512 -18.10 7.67 -40.60
C THR A 512 -18.30 6.51 -41.58
N GLU A 513 -17.62 5.38 -41.38
CA GLU A 513 -17.81 4.19 -42.23
C GLU A 513 -19.25 3.67 -42.23
N LEU A 514 -19.91 3.64 -41.06
CA LEU A 514 -21.33 3.25 -40.96
C LEU A 514 -22.26 4.25 -41.65
N THR A 515 -21.89 5.53 -41.66
CA THR A 515 -22.62 6.58 -42.39
C THR A 515 -22.53 6.34 -43.89
N ASP A 516 -21.33 6.06 -44.40
CA ASP A 516 -21.10 5.73 -45.82
C ASP A 516 -21.86 4.47 -46.25
N GLN A 517 -22.05 3.51 -45.33
CA GLN A 517 -22.87 2.30 -45.53
C GLN A 517 -24.38 2.57 -45.46
N GLY A 518 -24.82 3.80 -45.16
CA GLY A 518 -26.23 4.14 -44.96
C GLY A 518 -26.84 3.59 -43.67
N ARG A 519 -26.02 3.08 -42.73
CA ARG A 519 -26.47 2.51 -41.45
C ARG A 519 -26.59 3.59 -40.37
N LEU A 520 -27.45 4.57 -40.64
CA LEU A 520 -27.46 5.84 -39.92
C LEU A 520 -27.75 5.72 -38.41
N ASP A 521 -28.65 4.82 -37.99
CA ASP A 521 -28.93 4.63 -36.55
C ASP A 521 -27.72 4.07 -35.79
N ALA A 522 -26.96 3.17 -36.43
CA ALA A 522 -25.74 2.63 -35.84
C ALA A 522 -24.63 3.69 -35.81
N ALA A 523 -24.48 4.45 -36.90
CA ALA A 523 -23.54 5.56 -36.97
C ALA A 523 -23.80 6.60 -35.86
N ALA A 524 -25.05 7.01 -35.67
CA ALA A 524 -25.42 7.98 -34.64
C ALA A 524 -25.05 7.50 -33.23
N ARG A 525 -25.31 6.22 -32.89
CA ARG A 525 -24.92 5.64 -31.60
C ARG A 525 -23.41 5.65 -31.38
N VAL A 526 -22.65 5.20 -32.38
CA VAL A 526 -21.17 5.14 -32.31
C VAL A 526 -20.58 6.55 -32.19
N LEU A 527 -21.04 7.51 -33.00
CA LEU A 527 -20.58 8.90 -32.94
C LEU A 527 -20.95 9.57 -31.63
N THR A 528 -22.10 9.24 -31.04
CA THR A 528 -22.47 9.70 -29.69
C THR A 528 -21.51 9.15 -28.63
N GLN A 529 -21.14 7.87 -28.68
CA GLN A 529 -20.13 7.32 -27.78
C GLN A 529 -18.77 8.01 -27.96
N SER A 530 -18.38 8.31 -29.21
CA SER A 530 -17.16 9.07 -29.52
C SER A 530 -17.16 10.48 -28.89
N THR A 531 -18.27 11.22 -29.00
CA THR A 531 -18.37 12.57 -28.40
C THR A 531 -18.40 12.54 -26.87
N LEU A 532 -18.94 11.48 -26.27
CA LEU A 532 -18.90 11.28 -24.81
C LEU A 532 -17.47 11.04 -24.31
N LEU A 533 -16.68 10.23 -25.04
CA LEU A 533 -15.28 9.98 -24.70
C LEU A 533 -14.37 11.19 -24.93
N ASN A 534 -14.67 12.01 -25.95
CA ASN A 534 -13.91 13.21 -26.26
C ASN A 534 -14.82 14.33 -26.76
N SER A 535 -15.32 15.13 -25.82
CA SER A 535 -16.29 16.20 -26.10
C SER A 535 -15.68 17.48 -26.62
N LYS A 536 -14.38 17.51 -26.92
CA LYS A 536 -13.68 18.76 -27.29
C LYS A 536 -13.39 18.88 -28.77
N VAL A 537 -13.68 17.83 -29.54
CA VAL A 537 -13.42 17.82 -30.98
C VAL A 537 -14.70 18.28 -31.68
N PRO A 538 -14.77 19.53 -32.20
CA PRO A 538 -15.98 20.06 -32.83
C PRO A 538 -16.40 19.22 -34.05
N ASP A 539 -15.45 18.62 -34.76
CA ASP A 539 -15.71 17.78 -35.94
C ASP A 539 -16.53 16.51 -35.60
N TYR A 540 -16.42 16.00 -34.37
CA TYR A 540 -17.22 14.86 -33.92
C TYR A 540 -18.71 15.23 -33.87
N TYR A 541 -19.01 16.41 -33.32
CA TYR A 541 -20.37 16.93 -33.25
C TYR A 541 -20.91 17.35 -34.63
N ALA A 542 -20.06 17.94 -35.49
CA ALA A 542 -20.45 18.28 -36.85
C ALA A 542 -20.84 17.03 -37.67
N THR A 543 -20.04 15.97 -37.58
CA THR A 543 -20.33 14.68 -38.23
C THR A 543 -21.59 14.04 -37.67
N LEU A 544 -21.76 14.03 -36.34
CA LEU A 544 -22.97 13.54 -35.68
C LEU A 544 -24.21 14.31 -36.14
N ALA A 545 -24.12 15.64 -36.27
CA ALA A 545 -25.20 16.48 -36.79
C ALA A 545 -25.56 16.10 -38.23
N GLY A 546 -24.56 15.84 -39.09
CA GLY A 546 -24.77 15.37 -40.45
C GLY A 546 -25.54 14.04 -40.50
N VAL A 547 -25.19 13.10 -39.62
CA VAL A 547 -25.91 11.82 -39.50
C VAL A 547 -27.35 12.02 -39.01
N HIS A 548 -27.60 12.86 -38.01
CA HIS A 548 -28.97 13.14 -37.55
C HIS A 548 -29.81 13.84 -38.63
N LEU A 549 -29.20 14.73 -39.42
CA LEU A 549 -29.87 15.37 -40.56
C LEU A 549 -30.30 14.34 -41.61
N GLN A 550 -29.42 13.40 -41.97
CA GLN A 550 -29.76 12.32 -42.90
C GLN A 550 -30.87 11.38 -42.36
N ARG A 551 -30.96 11.22 -41.04
CA ARG A 551 -32.04 10.48 -40.36
C ARG A 551 -33.36 11.26 -40.27
N ASN A 552 -33.39 12.52 -40.73
CA ASN A 552 -34.50 13.45 -40.55
C ASN A 552 -34.82 13.78 -39.07
N SER A 553 -33.82 13.66 -38.18
CA SER A 553 -33.91 14.06 -36.77
C SER A 553 -33.42 15.50 -36.58
N LEU A 554 -34.18 16.48 -37.09
CA LEU A 554 -33.76 17.88 -37.15
C LEU A 554 -33.41 18.49 -35.78
N GLY A 555 -34.14 18.14 -34.73
CA GLY A 555 -33.87 18.65 -33.37
C GLY A 555 -32.50 18.22 -32.84
N GLU A 556 -32.18 16.94 -32.97
CA GLU A 556 -30.88 16.38 -32.55
C GLU A 556 -29.73 16.94 -33.40
N ALA A 557 -29.95 17.09 -34.71
CA ALA A 557 -28.98 17.68 -35.61
C ALA A 557 -28.67 19.14 -35.24
N LEU A 558 -29.70 19.94 -34.94
CA LEU A 558 -29.55 21.33 -34.53
C LEU A 558 -28.75 21.44 -33.22
N THR A 559 -29.07 20.61 -32.23
CA THR A 559 -28.36 20.56 -30.96
C THR A 559 -26.88 20.21 -31.16
N ALA A 560 -26.57 19.18 -31.97
CA ALA A 560 -25.19 18.81 -32.26
C ALA A 560 -24.42 19.93 -32.99
N CYS A 561 -25.02 20.62 -33.95
CA CYS A 561 -24.41 21.80 -34.60
C CYS A 561 -24.12 22.92 -33.60
N GLN A 562 -25.06 23.22 -32.70
CA GLN A 562 -24.89 24.26 -31.68
C GLN A 562 -23.72 23.93 -30.74
N TYR A 563 -23.59 22.67 -30.32
CA TYR A 563 -22.45 22.21 -29.53
C TYR A 563 -21.12 22.34 -30.28
N ALA A 564 -21.07 21.91 -31.55
CA ALA A 564 -19.87 22.05 -32.39
C ALA A 564 -19.42 23.52 -32.51
N LEU A 565 -20.36 24.42 -32.79
CA LEU A 565 -20.11 25.87 -32.91
C LEU A 565 -19.75 26.53 -31.58
N HIS A 566 -20.24 26.00 -30.46
CA HIS A 566 -19.86 26.47 -29.13
C HIS A 566 -18.40 26.12 -28.81
N LEU A 567 -17.96 24.91 -29.19
CA LEU A 567 -16.56 24.46 -29.02
C LEU A 567 -15.60 25.21 -29.95
N SER A 568 -16.01 25.39 -31.22
CA SER A 568 -15.26 26.18 -32.19
C SER A 568 -16.21 26.91 -33.12
N ALA A 569 -16.27 28.23 -32.98
CA ALA A 569 -17.06 29.07 -33.86
C ALA A 569 -16.64 28.94 -35.33
N GLU A 570 -15.39 28.52 -35.59
CA GLU A 570 -14.78 28.38 -36.92
C GLU A 570 -15.07 27.05 -37.61
N CYS A 571 -15.81 26.12 -36.97
CA CYS A 571 -16.18 24.84 -37.60
C CYS A 571 -17.14 25.07 -38.79
N GLU A 572 -16.59 25.14 -40.00
CA GLU A 572 -17.33 25.47 -41.23
C GLU A 572 -18.46 24.48 -41.53
N GLU A 573 -18.22 23.19 -41.34
CA GLU A 573 -19.21 22.15 -41.63
C GLU A 573 -20.40 22.23 -40.67
N ALA A 574 -20.16 22.46 -39.37
CA ALA A 574 -21.23 22.69 -38.41
C ALA A 574 -22.05 23.94 -38.75
N ARG A 575 -21.38 25.03 -39.17
CA ARG A 575 -22.06 26.27 -39.60
C ARG A 575 -22.91 26.04 -40.84
N ARG A 576 -22.39 25.29 -41.82
CA ARG A 576 -23.10 24.93 -43.04
C ARG A 576 -24.36 24.12 -42.73
N LEU A 577 -24.23 23.06 -41.93
CA LEU A 577 -25.35 22.21 -41.50
C LEU A 577 -26.39 23.02 -40.71
N TYR A 578 -25.96 23.88 -39.79
CA TYR A 578 -26.85 24.77 -39.04
C TYR A 578 -27.69 25.67 -39.96
N ASN A 579 -27.08 26.26 -40.99
CA ASN A 579 -27.79 27.10 -41.96
C ASN A 579 -28.79 26.29 -42.79
N ILE A 580 -28.44 25.06 -43.19
CA ILE A 580 -29.36 24.16 -43.91
C ILE A 580 -30.58 23.85 -43.04
N ILE A 581 -30.37 23.48 -41.78
CA ILE A 581 -31.45 23.10 -40.85
C ILE A 581 -32.37 24.29 -40.51
N THR A 582 -31.85 25.51 -40.46
CA THR A 582 -32.63 26.71 -40.07
C THR A 582 -33.31 27.43 -41.23
N SER A 583 -32.90 27.13 -42.47
CA SER A 583 -33.48 27.74 -43.67
C SER A 583 -34.56 26.89 -44.36
N GLY A 584 -34.58 25.58 -44.09
CA GLY A 584 -35.65 24.67 -44.50
C GLY A 584 -36.75 24.59 -43.44
#